data_AF-A0A4R8W1P3-F1
#
_entry.id   AF-A0A4R8W1P3-F1
#
_cell.length_a   1.000
_cell.length_b   1.000
_cell.length_c   1.000
_cell.angle_alpha   90.00
_cell.angle_beta   90.00
_cell.angle_gamma   90.00
#
_symmetry.space_group_name_H-M   'P 1'
#
loop_
_entity.id
_entity.type
_entity.pdbx_description
1 polymer ?
#
loop_
_entity_poly.entity_id
_entity_poly.type
_entity_poly.pdbx_seq_one_letter_code
_entity_poly.pdbx_strand_id
1 'polypeptide(L)'
;MADLDDLETAGPALYTGRGDSGRTTFGRHGDVAKTDVRVAAYEDCDEANAAVSVVMAVGNLPIGITSTLASVQNDLFDLVADLAVPLDDPVAATARISESHLTRLERAVDHFEREATDLSGRVLPGGTVAASLLYQARAVVRRAERTVWVAVEAHPSTVSPLCARYLNRLSTLMFVLARGANAEHGDVQWAPEASALAMAQEDGDDSPGAAATDGASERP
;
A
#
# COMPACT_ATOMS: atom_id res chain seq x y z
N MET A 1 -14.18 -34.87 45.99
CA MET A 1 -13.83 -35.03 44.57
C MET A 1 -14.63 -33.96 43.85
N ALA A 2 -14.07 -32.75 43.78
CA ALA A 2 -14.77 -31.60 43.24
C ALA A 2 -15.05 -31.86 41.75
N ASP A 3 -16.31 -31.66 41.35
CA ASP A 3 -16.77 -31.78 39.98
C ASP A 3 -15.92 -30.90 39.05
N LEU A 4 -15.48 -31.50 37.95
CA LEU A 4 -14.76 -30.83 36.86
C LEU A 4 -15.72 -30.05 35.94
N ASP A 5 -16.92 -29.71 36.40
CA ASP A 5 -17.94 -28.99 35.64
C ASP A 5 -17.81 -27.46 35.73
N ASP A 6 -16.85 -26.93 36.51
CA ASP A 6 -16.56 -25.49 36.63
C ASP A 6 -15.42 -25.02 35.71
N LEU A 7 -15.45 -25.39 34.42
CA LEU A 7 -14.66 -24.71 33.39
C LEU A 7 -15.56 -23.78 32.56
N GLU A 8 -16.07 -22.76 33.25
CA GLU A 8 -16.74 -21.62 32.65
C GLU A 8 -15.73 -20.73 31.89
N THR A 9 -16.17 -20.23 30.72
CA THR A 9 -15.53 -19.24 29.82
C THR A 9 -14.52 -19.73 28.78
N ALA A 10 -14.89 -20.74 27.98
CA ALA A 10 -14.41 -20.73 26.60
C ALA A 10 -14.99 -19.49 25.90
N GLY A 11 -14.13 -18.50 25.59
CA GLY A 11 -14.50 -17.38 24.72
C GLY A 11 -15.11 -17.89 23.40
N PRO A 12 -15.80 -17.04 22.63
CA PRO A 12 -16.43 -17.48 21.39
C PRO A 12 -15.40 -18.22 20.53
N ALA A 13 -15.76 -19.43 20.07
CA ALA A 13 -14.87 -20.26 19.26
C ALA A 13 -14.35 -19.44 18.06
N LEU A 14 -13.02 -19.36 17.92
CA LEU A 14 -12.38 -18.57 16.87
C LEU A 14 -12.72 -19.08 15.47
N TYR A 15 -12.94 -20.39 15.32
CA TYR A 15 -13.46 -20.99 14.10
C TYR A 15 -14.90 -21.48 14.33
N THR A 16 -15.80 -21.16 13.40
CA THR A 16 -17.24 -21.53 13.51
C THR A 16 -17.73 -22.45 12.41
N GLY A 17 -16.93 -22.73 11.38
CA GLY A 17 -17.31 -23.51 10.18
C GLY A 17 -18.36 -22.86 9.26
N ARG A 18 -19.05 -21.81 9.72
CA ARG A 18 -20.11 -21.11 8.95
C ARG A 18 -19.62 -20.59 7.59
N GLY A 19 -18.34 -20.24 7.51
CA GLY A 19 -17.71 -19.71 6.30
C GLY A 19 -17.38 -20.74 5.22
N ASP A 20 -17.53 -22.04 5.48
CA ASP A 20 -17.11 -23.11 4.56
C ASP A 20 -18.03 -23.23 3.34
N SER A 21 -19.25 -22.69 3.43
CA SER A 21 -20.19 -22.56 2.31
C SER A 21 -19.81 -21.46 1.30
N GLY A 22 -18.70 -20.74 1.53
CA GLY A 22 -18.32 -19.57 0.73
C GLY A 22 -19.11 -18.31 1.07
N ARG A 23 -19.88 -18.31 2.16
CA ARG A 23 -20.66 -17.16 2.66
C ARG A 23 -20.09 -16.61 3.96
N THR A 24 -20.48 -15.39 4.33
CA THR A 24 -20.07 -14.75 5.58
C THR A 24 -21.11 -13.74 6.04
N THR A 25 -21.22 -13.53 7.35
CA THR A 25 -21.97 -12.39 7.90
C THR A 25 -21.06 -11.16 7.87
N PHE A 26 -21.34 -10.22 6.98
CA PHE A 26 -20.52 -9.03 6.79
C PHE A 26 -21.16 -7.81 7.46
N GLY A 27 -20.66 -7.47 8.65
CA GLY A 27 -21.12 -6.32 9.42
C GLY A 27 -22.64 -6.22 9.50
N ARG A 28 -23.19 -5.10 9.05
CA ARG A 28 -24.64 -4.85 8.98
C ARG A 28 -25.25 -5.09 7.60
N HIS A 29 -24.45 -5.53 6.62
CA HIS A 29 -24.96 -5.99 5.32
C HIS A 29 -25.60 -7.38 5.39
N GLY A 30 -25.40 -8.12 6.49
CA GLY A 30 -26.00 -9.43 6.72
C GLY A 30 -25.20 -10.56 6.05
N ASP A 31 -25.89 -11.63 5.67
CA ASP A 31 -25.27 -12.80 5.04
C ASP A 31 -25.02 -12.58 3.54
N VAL A 32 -23.75 -12.57 3.15
CA VAL A 32 -23.29 -12.28 1.79
C VAL A 32 -22.32 -13.37 1.31
N ALA A 33 -22.08 -13.44 -0.01
CA ALA A 33 -20.99 -14.26 -0.52
C ALA A 33 -19.64 -13.67 -0.09
N LYS A 34 -18.63 -14.50 0.18
CA LYS A 34 -17.26 -14.03 0.44
C LYS A 34 -16.64 -13.27 -0.75
N THR A 35 -17.21 -13.44 -1.93
CA THR A 35 -16.85 -12.72 -3.16
C THR A 35 -17.64 -11.43 -3.37
N ASP A 36 -18.48 -11.01 -2.42
CA ASP A 36 -19.14 -9.70 -2.48
C ASP A 36 -18.08 -8.59 -2.51
N VAL A 37 -18.27 -7.60 -3.39
CA VAL A 37 -17.27 -6.54 -3.62
C VAL A 37 -17.03 -5.68 -2.39
N ARG A 38 -18.00 -5.58 -1.46
CA ARG A 38 -17.83 -4.86 -0.20
C ARG A 38 -16.95 -5.65 0.79
N VAL A 39 -17.07 -6.99 0.77
CA VAL A 39 -16.17 -7.87 1.53
C VAL A 39 -14.76 -7.76 0.97
N ALA A 40 -14.59 -7.84 -0.36
CA ALA A 40 -13.27 -7.68 -0.97
C ALA A 40 -12.64 -6.31 -0.64
N ALA A 41 -13.43 -5.23 -0.66
CA ALA A 41 -12.96 -3.89 -0.30
C ALA A 41 -12.52 -3.80 1.16
N TYR A 42 -13.28 -4.42 2.08
CA TYR A 42 -12.94 -4.53 3.50
C TYR A 42 -11.62 -5.28 3.71
N GLU A 43 -11.48 -6.47 3.11
CA GLU A 43 -10.30 -7.32 3.29
C GLU A 43 -9.05 -6.68 2.69
N ASP A 44 -9.17 -6.02 1.52
CA ASP A 44 -8.04 -5.30 0.93
C ASP A 44 -7.58 -4.10 1.80
N CYS A 45 -8.50 -3.45 2.52
CA CYS A 45 -8.14 -2.40 3.48
C CYS A 45 -7.42 -2.98 4.71
N ASP A 46 -7.85 -4.14 5.20
CA ASP A 46 -7.17 -4.84 6.30
C ASP A 46 -5.76 -5.31 5.87
N GLU A 47 -5.61 -5.83 4.65
CA GLU A 47 -4.31 -6.21 4.10
C GLU A 47 -3.39 -4.98 3.93
N ALA A 48 -3.93 -3.83 3.54
CA ALA A 48 -3.17 -2.58 3.51
C ALA A 48 -2.66 -2.19 4.91
N ASN A 49 -3.46 -2.43 5.95
CA ASN A 49 -3.05 -2.19 7.34
C ASN A 49 -1.97 -3.17 7.80
N ALA A 50 -2.08 -4.44 7.42
CA ALA A 50 -1.05 -5.45 7.65
C ALA A 50 0.27 -5.08 6.97
N ALA A 51 0.23 -4.60 5.71
CA ALA A 51 1.42 -4.13 5.01
C ALA A 51 2.09 -2.95 5.73
N VAL A 52 1.32 -1.97 6.21
CA VAL A 52 1.84 -0.86 7.03
C VAL A 52 2.48 -1.38 8.33
N SER A 53 1.84 -2.36 8.98
CA SER A 53 2.37 -3.00 10.20
C SER A 53 3.76 -3.60 9.99
N VAL A 54 3.98 -4.27 8.84
CA VAL A 54 5.27 -4.88 8.53
C VAL A 54 6.36 -3.82 8.42
N VAL A 55 6.10 -2.69 7.73
CA VAL A 55 7.05 -1.58 7.65
C VAL A 55 7.40 -1.07 9.05
N MET A 56 6.39 -0.87 9.92
CA MET A 56 6.60 -0.37 11.28
C MET A 56 7.41 -1.34 12.14
N ALA A 57 7.24 -2.66 11.94
CA ALA A 57 7.92 -3.68 12.72
C ALA A 57 9.42 -3.79 12.39
N VAL A 58 9.82 -3.63 11.12
CA VAL A 58 11.20 -3.91 10.67
C VAL A 58 11.92 -2.73 10.02
N GLY A 59 11.23 -1.62 9.77
CA GLY A 59 11.74 -0.49 9.00
C GLY A 59 12.72 0.43 9.74
N ASN A 60 12.88 0.30 11.07
CA ASN A 60 13.70 1.20 11.90
C ASN A 60 13.43 2.69 11.59
N LEU A 61 12.15 3.06 11.59
CA LEU A 61 11.69 4.36 11.12
C LEU A 61 11.90 5.47 12.17
N PRO A 62 12.18 6.72 11.75
CA PRO A 62 12.14 7.88 12.63
C PRO A 62 10.80 8.01 13.36
N ILE A 63 10.83 8.56 14.57
CA ILE A 63 9.64 8.68 15.44
C ILE A 63 8.46 9.39 14.76
N GLY A 64 8.73 10.45 13.97
CA GLY A 64 7.70 11.19 13.25
C GLY A 64 6.96 10.33 12.21
N ILE A 65 7.68 9.46 11.51
CA ILE A 65 7.09 8.51 10.56
C ILE A 65 6.29 7.44 11.32
N THR A 66 6.86 6.85 12.37
CA THR A 66 6.20 5.81 13.18
C THR A 66 4.89 6.32 13.79
N SER A 67 4.86 7.52 14.36
CA SER A 67 3.64 8.13 14.90
C SER A 67 2.59 8.43 13.82
N THR A 68 3.03 8.83 12.63
CA THR A 68 2.13 9.03 11.49
C THR A 68 1.51 7.72 11.03
N LEU A 69 2.33 6.67 10.89
CA LEU A 69 1.86 5.34 10.47
C LEU A 69 0.93 4.72 11.51
N ALA A 70 1.20 4.88 12.82
CA ALA A 70 0.27 4.44 13.86
C ALA A 70 -1.12 5.11 13.75
N SER A 71 -1.16 6.39 13.37
CA SER A 71 -2.42 7.10 13.10
C SER A 71 -3.11 6.54 11.86
N VAL A 72 -2.34 6.24 10.80
CA VAL A 72 -2.84 5.58 9.58
C VAL A 72 -3.44 4.21 9.88
N GLN A 73 -2.84 3.40 10.77
CA GLN A 73 -3.38 2.09 11.13
C GLN A 73 -4.75 2.19 11.79
N ASN A 74 -4.97 3.22 12.62
CA ASN A 74 -6.28 3.50 13.21
C ASN A 74 -7.29 3.89 12.13
N ASP A 75 -6.90 4.78 11.21
CA ASP A 75 -7.76 5.16 10.09
C ASP A 75 -8.14 3.98 9.19
N LEU A 76 -7.22 3.05 8.94
CA LEU A 76 -7.49 1.86 8.14
C LEU A 76 -8.49 0.93 8.86
N PHE A 77 -8.47 0.86 10.18
CA PHE A 77 -9.53 0.20 10.95
C PHE A 77 -10.85 0.97 10.90
N ASP A 78 -10.82 2.30 10.90
CA ASP A 78 -12.03 3.12 10.70
C ASP A 78 -12.64 2.90 9.31
N LEU A 79 -11.81 2.74 8.27
CA LEU A 79 -12.24 2.36 6.91
C LEU A 79 -12.99 1.02 6.90
N VAL A 80 -12.40 0.03 7.57
CA VAL A 80 -12.95 -1.31 7.72
C VAL A 80 -14.29 -1.26 8.48
N ALA A 81 -14.41 -0.43 9.52
CA ALA A 81 -15.68 -0.20 10.23
C ALA A 81 -16.73 0.53 9.37
N ASP A 82 -16.31 1.51 8.57
CA ASP A 82 -17.17 2.26 7.63
C ASP A 82 -17.77 1.31 6.58
N LEU A 83 -16.91 0.51 5.91
CA LEU A 83 -17.33 -0.43 4.87
C LEU A 83 -18.29 -1.51 5.38
N ALA A 84 -18.18 -1.89 6.66
CA ALA A 84 -19.01 -2.91 7.29
C ALA A 84 -20.46 -2.46 7.57
N VAL A 85 -20.79 -1.17 7.44
CA VAL A 85 -22.13 -0.62 7.75
C VAL A 85 -22.66 0.21 6.59
N PRO A 86 -23.83 -0.13 5.99
CA PRO A 86 -24.46 0.70 4.97
C PRO A 86 -24.65 2.16 5.41
N LEU A 87 -24.54 3.12 4.49
CA LEU A 87 -24.78 4.55 4.77
C LEU A 87 -26.22 4.85 5.21
N ASP A 88 -27.18 4.05 4.76
CA ASP A 88 -28.61 4.16 5.06
C ASP A 88 -29.05 3.27 6.22
N ASP A 89 -28.12 2.59 6.91
CA ASP A 89 -28.46 1.77 8.08
C ASP A 89 -28.96 2.67 9.23
N PRO A 90 -30.07 2.30 9.90
CA PRO A 90 -30.59 3.08 11.04
C PRO A 90 -29.64 3.10 12.25
N VAL A 91 -28.70 2.16 12.33
CA VAL A 91 -27.67 2.12 13.37
C VAL A 91 -26.39 2.72 12.82
N ALA A 92 -25.90 3.77 13.47
CA ALA A 92 -24.66 4.42 13.10
C ALA A 92 -23.47 3.45 13.19
N ALA A 93 -22.54 3.57 12.23
CA ALA A 93 -21.27 2.88 12.30
C ALA A 93 -20.44 3.40 13.48
N THR A 94 -19.57 2.53 14.02
CA THR A 94 -18.63 2.91 15.08
C THR A 94 -17.67 4.02 14.64
N ALA A 95 -17.26 3.99 13.37
CA ALA A 95 -16.43 5.02 12.75
C ALA A 95 -16.85 5.22 11.29
N ARG A 96 -16.57 6.43 10.78
CA ARG A 96 -16.77 6.82 9.38
C ARG A 96 -15.58 7.64 8.93
N ILE A 97 -15.10 7.39 7.72
CA ILE A 97 -14.13 8.28 7.09
C ILE A 97 -14.82 9.59 6.75
N SER A 98 -14.12 10.67 7.06
CA SER A 98 -14.59 12.04 6.88
C SER A 98 -13.52 12.89 6.21
N GLU A 99 -13.91 14.08 5.77
CA GLU A 99 -13.00 15.05 5.14
C GLU A 99 -11.81 15.44 6.04
N SER A 100 -11.94 15.37 7.37
CA SER A 100 -10.85 15.65 8.29
C SER A 100 -9.72 14.61 8.20
N HIS A 101 -10.04 13.35 7.90
CA HIS A 101 -9.05 12.30 7.68
C HIS A 101 -8.21 12.60 6.43
N LEU A 102 -8.87 12.98 5.34
CA LEU A 102 -8.20 13.35 4.09
C LEU A 102 -7.31 14.58 4.29
N THR A 103 -7.85 15.62 4.93
CA THR A 103 -7.10 16.85 5.24
C THR A 103 -5.86 16.55 6.09
N ARG A 104 -5.94 15.60 7.04
CA ARG A 104 -4.78 15.19 7.84
C ARG A 104 -3.73 14.46 7.00
N LEU A 105 -4.12 13.57 6.09
CA LEU A 105 -3.17 12.92 5.19
C LEU A 105 -2.49 13.92 4.25
N GLU A 106 -3.23 14.88 3.71
CA GLU A 106 -2.69 15.94 2.85
C GLU A 106 -1.63 16.76 3.61
N ARG A 107 -1.90 17.14 4.87
CA ARG A 107 -0.91 17.82 5.72
C ARG A 107 0.32 16.97 6.02
N ALA A 108 0.15 15.66 6.21
CA ALA A 108 1.27 14.74 6.43
C ALA A 108 2.13 14.63 5.16
N VAL A 109 1.51 14.52 3.98
CA VAL A 109 2.19 14.56 2.68
C VAL A 109 3.00 15.85 2.57
N ASP A 110 2.39 17.01 2.75
CA ASP A 110 3.09 18.30 2.64
C ASP A 110 4.26 18.41 3.65
N HIS A 111 4.12 17.81 4.83
CA HIS A 111 5.18 17.81 5.84
C HIS A 111 6.40 17.01 5.38
N PHE A 112 6.22 15.75 5.02
CA PHE A 112 7.32 14.88 4.64
C PHE A 112 7.87 15.22 3.25
N GLU A 113 7.08 15.82 2.37
CA GLU A 113 7.55 16.33 1.09
C GLU A 113 8.59 17.43 1.27
N ARG A 114 8.41 18.33 2.25
CA ARG A 114 9.39 19.38 2.56
C ARG A 114 10.69 18.84 3.16
N GLU A 115 10.63 17.66 3.77
CA GLU A 115 11.81 16.99 4.33
C GLU A 115 12.55 16.15 3.28
N ALA A 116 11.88 15.76 2.19
CA ALA A 116 12.50 15.05 1.10
C ALA A 116 13.43 15.96 0.30
N THR A 117 14.66 15.51 0.06
CA THR A 117 15.70 16.28 -0.63
C THR A 117 15.48 16.41 -2.13
N ASP A 118 14.85 15.42 -2.77
CA ASP A 118 14.44 15.45 -4.17
C ASP A 118 13.31 14.43 -4.41
N LEU A 119 12.18 14.88 -4.96
CA LEU A 119 11.05 14.03 -5.38
C LEU A 119 10.90 13.96 -6.91
N SER A 120 11.80 14.59 -7.65
CA SER A 120 11.77 14.61 -9.11
C SER A 120 12.13 13.23 -9.69
N GLY A 121 11.81 13.07 -10.98
CA GLY A 121 12.10 11.86 -11.74
C GLY A 121 11.17 10.70 -11.41
N ARG A 122 11.29 9.64 -12.22
CA ARG A 122 10.65 8.35 -11.96
C ARG A 122 11.69 7.48 -11.29
N VAL A 123 11.37 6.90 -10.14
CA VAL A 123 12.27 6.05 -9.39
C VAL A 123 11.83 4.60 -9.46
N LEU A 124 12.81 3.69 -9.40
CA LEU A 124 12.54 2.28 -9.19
C LEU A 124 12.15 2.05 -7.72
N PRO A 125 11.06 1.33 -7.44
CA PRO A 125 10.68 0.99 -6.08
C PRO A 125 11.76 0.13 -5.40
N GLY A 126 12.39 0.63 -4.34
CA GLY A 126 13.46 -0.07 -3.65
C GLY A 126 14.33 0.85 -2.80
N GLY A 127 15.57 0.44 -2.56
CA GLY A 127 16.54 1.16 -1.73
C GLY A 127 16.69 0.51 -0.36
N THR A 128 16.42 1.24 0.71
CA THR A 128 16.43 0.68 2.07
C THR A 128 15.30 -0.34 2.27
N VAL A 129 15.41 -1.16 3.33
CA VAL A 129 14.34 -2.09 3.73
C VAL A 129 13.03 -1.32 3.98
N ALA A 130 13.11 -0.20 4.69
CA ALA A 130 11.98 0.68 4.95
C ALA A 130 11.34 1.20 3.66
N ALA A 131 12.14 1.78 2.75
CA ALA A 131 11.62 2.32 1.50
C ALA A 131 10.98 1.23 0.63
N SER A 132 11.63 0.07 0.51
CA SER A 132 11.12 -1.08 -0.26
C SER A 132 9.75 -1.55 0.27
N LEU A 133 9.60 -1.66 1.59
CA LEU A 133 8.34 -2.04 2.22
C LEU A 133 7.27 -0.95 2.10
N LEU A 134 7.65 0.34 2.18
CA LEU A 134 6.71 1.46 1.96
C LEU A 134 6.19 1.48 0.51
N TYR A 135 7.04 1.17 -0.48
CA TYR A 135 6.59 0.99 -1.86
C TYR A 135 5.66 -0.23 -2.03
N GLN A 136 5.93 -1.34 -1.32
CA GLN A 136 5.05 -2.50 -1.31
C GLN A 136 3.69 -2.16 -0.67
N ALA A 137 3.68 -1.49 0.48
CA ALA A 137 2.48 -1.00 1.14
C ALA A 137 1.70 -0.04 0.24
N ARG A 138 2.39 0.87 -0.48
CA ARG A 138 1.77 1.74 -1.50
C ARG A 138 1.04 0.94 -2.57
N ALA A 139 1.62 -0.16 -3.07
CA ALA A 139 0.97 -0.99 -4.09
C ALA A 139 -0.29 -1.68 -3.54
N VAL A 140 -0.25 -2.17 -2.29
CA VAL A 140 -1.39 -2.77 -1.59
C VAL A 140 -2.49 -1.73 -1.36
N VAL A 141 -2.16 -0.54 -0.84
CA VAL A 141 -3.10 0.58 -0.67
C VAL A 141 -3.78 0.94 -1.99
N ARG A 142 -3.04 0.98 -3.10
CA ARG A 142 -3.62 1.25 -4.43
C ARG A 142 -4.52 0.13 -4.93
N ARG A 143 -4.27 -1.12 -4.53
CA ARG A 143 -5.18 -2.23 -4.82
C ARG A 143 -6.48 -2.06 -4.04
N ALA A 144 -6.38 -1.82 -2.73
CA ALA A 144 -7.54 -1.51 -1.90
C ALA A 144 -8.36 -0.34 -2.47
N GLU A 145 -7.70 0.74 -2.91
CA GLU A 145 -8.38 1.89 -3.55
C GLU A 145 -9.25 1.45 -4.72
N ARG A 146 -8.73 0.61 -5.63
CA ARG A 146 -9.49 0.13 -6.79
C ARG A 146 -10.66 -0.75 -6.36
N THR A 147 -10.45 -1.63 -5.39
CA THR A 147 -11.50 -2.53 -4.89
C THR A 147 -12.61 -1.74 -4.18
N VAL A 148 -12.27 -0.70 -3.41
CA VAL A 148 -13.26 0.19 -2.80
C VAL A 148 -14.02 0.97 -3.88
N TRP A 149 -13.37 1.45 -4.94
CA TRP A 149 -14.09 2.07 -6.07
C TRP A 149 -15.08 1.12 -6.73
N VAL A 150 -14.71 -0.15 -6.95
CA VAL A 150 -15.63 -1.17 -7.45
C VAL A 150 -16.83 -1.35 -6.52
N ALA A 151 -16.63 -1.34 -5.20
CA ALA A 151 -17.72 -1.40 -4.23
C ALA A 151 -18.62 -0.16 -4.25
N VAL A 152 -18.04 1.04 -4.41
CA VAL A 152 -18.78 2.30 -4.57
C VAL A 152 -19.63 2.29 -5.85
N GLU A 153 -19.08 1.82 -6.97
CA GLU A 153 -19.80 1.73 -8.24
C GLU A 153 -20.96 0.72 -8.19
N ALA A 154 -20.74 -0.43 -7.54
CA ALA A 154 -21.76 -1.45 -7.37
C ALA A 154 -22.85 -1.05 -6.35
N HIS A 155 -22.50 -0.23 -5.35
CA HIS A 155 -23.36 0.13 -4.21
C HIS A 155 -23.32 1.64 -3.86
N PRO A 156 -23.66 2.53 -4.80
CA PRO A 156 -23.41 3.98 -4.67
C PRO A 156 -24.24 4.67 -3.57
N SER A 157 -25.35 4.08 -3.14
CA SER A 157 -26.18 4.61 -2.06
C SER A 157 -25.76 4.14 -0.66
N THR A 158 -24.94 3.08 -0.55
CA THR A 158 -24.63 2.45 0.73
C THR A 158 -23.14 2.44 1.07
N VAL A 159 -22.25 2.73 0.12
CA VAL A 159 -20.80 2.77 0.32
C VAL A 159 -20.27 4.18 0.07
N SER A 160 -19.50 4.70 1.03
CA SER A 160 -18.94 6.05 0.95
C SER A 160 -17.74 6.13 -0.01
N PRO A 161 -17.71 7.09 -0.96
CA PRO A 161 -16.53 7.33 -1.79
C PRO A 161 -15.35 7.92 -0.99
N LEU A 162 -15.58 8.39 0.25
CA LEU A 162 -14.52 8.95 1.09
C LEU A 162 -13.46 7.91 1.46
N CYS A 163 -13.84 6.63 1.60
CA CYS A 163 -12.90 5.54 1.83
C CYS A 163 -11.87 5.44 0.68
N ALA A 164 -12.34 5.40 -0.57
CA ALA A 164 -11.45 5.34 -1.73
C ALA A 164 -10.59 6.61 -1.87
N ARG A 165 -11.17 7.78 -1.60
CA ARG A 165 -10.43 9.05 -1.58
C ARG A 165 -9.34 9.09 -0.50
N TYR A 166 -9.59 8.53 0.68
CA TYR A 166 -8.58 8.40 1.73
C TYR A 166 -7.41 7.53 1.25
N LEU A 167 -7.69 6.33 0.70
CA LEU A 167 -6.67 5.41 0.19
C LEU A 167 -5.83 6.04 -0.94
N ASN A 168 -6.47 6.86 -1.79
CA ASN A 168 -5.78 7.62 -2.82
C ASN A 168 -4.69 8.54 -2.23
N ARG A 169 -5.02 9.34 -1.20
CA ARG A 169 -4.06 10.20 -0.49
C ARG A 169 -3.03 9.39 0.28
N LEU A 170 -3.46 8.29 0.89
CA LEU A 170 -2.58 7.41 1.64
C LEU A 170 -1.49 6.84 0.74
N SER A 171 -1.84 6.47 -0.50
CA SER A 171 -0.84 5.99 -1.45
C SER A 171 0.25 7.03 -1.72
N THR A 172 -0.12 8.31 -1.81
CA THR A 172 0.84 9.43 -1.93
C THR A 172 1.70 9.57 -0.70
N LEU A 173 1.13 9.50 0.50
CA LEU A 173 1.91 9.49 1.74
C LEU A 173 2.94 8.36 1.75
N MET A 174 2.55 7.13 1.39
CA MET A 174 3.49 6.01 1.32
C MET A 174 4.64 6.26 0.35
N PHE A 175 4.40 6.95 -0.77
CA PHE A 175 5.46 7.33 -1.71
C PHE A 175 6.43 8.34 -1.10
N VAL A 176 5.91 9.41 -0.50
CA VAL A 176 6.75 10.45 0.10
C VAL A 176 7.58 9.88 1.26
N LEU A 177 6.97 9.03 2.09
CA LEU A 177 7.68 8.34 3.16
C LEU A 177 8.76 7.38 2.62
N ALA A 178 8.50 6.68 1.51
CA ALA A 178 9.49 5.80 0.89
C ALA A 178 10.71 6.59 0.39
N ARG A 179 10.50 7.76 -0.22
CA ARG A 179 11.56 8.68 -0.64
C ARG A 179 12.35 9.20 0.55
N GLY A 180 11.66 9.62 1.62
CA GLY A 180 12.30 10.02 2.87
C GLY A 180 13.16 8.91 3.50
N ALA A 181 12.67 7.67 3.47
CA ALA A 181 13.42 6.50 3.95
C ALA A 181 14.65 6.14 3.09
N ASN A 182 14.79 6.73 1.90
CA ASN A 182 15.97 6.63 1.04
C ASN A 182 16.88 7.85 1.12
N ALA A 183 16.58 8.90 1.91
CA ALA A 183 17.28 10.18 1.84
C ALA A 183 18.82 10.08 1.95
N GLU A 184 19.34 9.17 2.79
CA GLU A 184 20.79 8.94 2.94
C GLU A 184 21.39 8.02 1.86
N HIS A 185 20.59 7.11 1.30
CA HIS A 185 21.03 6.09 0.34
C HIS A 185 20.88 6.55 -1.12
N GLY A 186 19.97 7.50 -1.36
CA GLY A 186 19.53 7.91 -2.69
C GLY A 186 18.51 6.95 -3.30
N ASP A 187 17.67 7.48 -4.19
CA ASP A 187 16.77 6.68 -5.01
C ASP A 187 17.44 6.26 -6.32
N VAL A 188 17.12 5.05 -6.79
CA VAL A 188 17.52 4.60 -8.13
C VAL A 188 16.56 5.17 -9.15
N GLN A 189 17.06 6.01 -10.05
CA GLN A 189 16.27 6.57 -11.13
C GLN A 189 15.95 5.51 -12.18
N TRP A 190 14.72 5.51 -12.66
CA TRP A 190 14.30 4.68 -13.78
C TRP A 190 14.91 5.19 -15.07
N ALA A 191 15.67 4.33 -15.74
CA ALA A 191 16.17 4.55 -17.09
C ALA A 191 15.29 3.76 -18.09
N PRO A 192 14.54 4.45 -18.97
CA PRO A 192 13.73 3.77 -20.00
C PRO A 192 14.59 2.88 -20.88
N GLU A 193 14.13 1.64 -21.12
CA GLU A 193 14.73 0.69 -22.06
C GLU A 193 16.21 0.34 -21.79
N ALA A 194 16.73 0.63 -20.59
CA ALA A 194 18.14 0.46 -20.27
C ALA A 194 18.68 -0.95 -20.57
N SER A 195 17.90 -1.99 -20.29
CA SER A 195 18.29 -3.38 -20.58
C SER A 195 18.33 -3.68 -22.08
N ALA A 196 17.42 -3.11 -22.89
CA ALA A 196 17.40 -3.31 -24.33
C ALA A 196 18.52 -2.54 -25.04
N LEU A 197 18.80 -1.32 -24.57
CA LEU A 197 19.87 -0.48 -25.11
C LEU A 197 21.27 -1.04 -24.78
N ALA A 198 21.45 -1.64 -23.59
CA ALA A 198 22.70 -2.30 -23.23
C ALA A 198 23.03 -3.48 -24.17
N MET A 199 22.04 -4.33 -24.47
CA MET A 199 22.22 -5.46 -25.39
C MET A 199 22.58 -5.00 -26.81
N ALA A 200 21.95 -3.94 -27.31
CA ALA A 200 22.24 -3.40 -28.65
C ALA A 200 23.65 -2.80 -28.77
N GLN A 201 24.25 -2.34 -27.67
CA GLN A 201 25.64 -1.88 -27.64
C GLN A 201 26.63 -3.04 -27.67
N GLU A 202 26.32 -4.15 -26.98
CA GLU A 202 27.13 -5.37 -26.99
C GLU A 202 27.15 -6.02 -28.39
N ASP A 203 26.02 -6.04 -29.09
CA ASP A 203 25.92 -6.56 -30.47
C ASP A 203 26.61 -5.66 -31.52
N GLY A 204 26.88 -4.39 -31.18
CA GLY A 204 27.48 -3.39 -32.07
C GLY A 204 29.01 -3.30 -32.02
N ASP A 205 29.66 -3.90 -31.00
CA ASP A 205 31.11 -3.82 -30.77
C ASP A 205 31.91 -4.98 -31.42
N ASP A 206 31.25 -5.90 -32.14
CA ASP A 206 31.90 -7.01 -32.85
C ASP A 206 32.48 -6.60 -34.23
N SER A 207 32.96 -5.35 -34.34
CA SER A 207 33.74 -4.90 -35.49
C SER A 207 35.19 -5.36 -35.34
N PRO A 208 35.74 -6.20 -36.25
CA PRO A 208 37.10 -6.66 -36.12
C PRO A 208 38.05 -5.46 -36.21
N GLY A 209 38.91 -5.32 -35.20
CA GLY A 209 39.99 -4.36 -35.19
C GLY A 209 40.74 -4.39 -36.52
N ALA A 210 40.71 -3.27 -37.24
CA ALA A 210 41.51 -3.10 -38.43
C ALA A 210 42.98 -3.15 -38.01
N ALA A 211 43.58 -4.30 -38.29
CA ALA A 211 44.99 -4.57 -38.17
C ALA A 211 45.82 -3.53 -38.94
N ALA A 212 47.01 -3.31 -38.40
CA ALA A 212 48.07 -2.45 -38.91
C ALA A 212 48.23 -2.46 -40.43
N THR A 213 48.44 -1.26 -40.99
CA THR A 213 49.30 -1.09 -42.16
C THR A 213 50.47 -0.19 -41.78
N ASP A 214 51.60 -0.85 -41.54
CA ASP A 214 52.94 -0.30 -41.64
C ASP A 214 53.19 0.14 -43.10
N GLY A 215 53.84 1.28 -43.31
CA GLY A 215 54.05 1.84 -44.65
C GLY A 215 54.70 3.22 -44.64
N ALA A 216 56.03 3.23 -44.69
CA ALA A 216 56.92 4.38 -44.72
C ALA A 216 56.81 5.31 -45.97
N SER A 217 57.62 6.38 -45.94
CA SER A 217 58.03 7.37 -46.97
C SER A 217 57.25 8.69 -46.96
N GLU A 218 57.84 9.90 -46.97
CA GLU A 218 59.22 10.37 -47.01
C GLU A 218 59.21 11.88 -46.67
N ARG A 219 60.31 12.38 -46.10
CA ARG A 219 60.56 13.80 -45.83
C ARG A 219 60.93 14.58 -47.11
N PRO A 220 60.86 15.92 -47.06
CA PRO A 220 62.10 16.69 -46.89
C PRO A 220 62.12 17.52 -45.60
#